data_AF-A0A8B6M170-F1
#
_entry.id   AF-A0A8B6M170-F1
#
_cell.length_a   1.000
_cell.length_b   1.000
_cell.length_c   1.000
_cell.angle_alpha   90.00
_cell.angle_beta   90.00
_cell.angle_gamma   90.00
#
_symmetry.space_group_name_H-M   'P 1'
#
loop_
_entity.id
_entity.type
_entity.pdbx_description
1 polymer ?
#
loop_
_entity_poly.entity_id
_entity_poly.type
_entity_poly.pdbx_seq_one_letter_code
_entity_poly.pdbx_strand_id
1 'polypeptide(L)'
;MGIVVPQRSIRFRSIREKRAVDRQAPGSPAPRELRRRLLGPNAPLRCLAGDSLAAHFHKWRGASGQCYIFSVFPVLANEVLGGLPEFDGAVAVAVARDAGGKRRRVAVLDLRWLEGQFCGDAEAVGAALRSGVSEWHVHLLAKDEKSRHAVIVDMTS
;
A
#
# COMPACT_ATOMS: atom_id res chain seq x y z
N MET A 1 0.88 -39.09 -70.28
CA MET A 1 0.26 -37.90 -69.67
C MET A 1 -0.25 -38.32 -68.29
N GLY A 2 0.48 -38.27 -67.17
CA GLY A 2 1.71 -37.58 -66.80
C GLY A 2 1.44 -36.75 -65.56
N ILE A 3 1.59 -37.30 -64.35
CA ILE A 3 1.69 -36.49 -63.12
C ILE A 3 2.78 -37.09 -62.23
N VAL A 4 3.90 -36.39 -62.21
CA VAL A 4 5.07 -36.62 -61.36
C VAL A 4 4.77 -36.01 -59.99
N VAL A 5 4.87 -36.80 -58.93
CA VAL A 5 4.73 -36.33 -57.54
C VAL A 5 6.09 -35.81 -57.05
N PRO A 6 6.25 -34.54 -56.67
CA PRO A 6 7.52 -34.06 -56.14
C PRO A 6 7.66 -34.43 -54.67
N GLN A 7 8.72 -35.19 -54.34
CA GLN A 7 9.17 -35.36 -52.96
C GLN A 7 9.77 -34.05 -52.44
N ARG A 8 9.14 -33.45 -51.42
CA ARG A 8 9.74 -32.34 -50.66
C ARG A 8 10.61 -32.92 -49.55
N SER A 9 11.92 -32.77 -49.71
CA SER A 9 12.93 -33.05 -48.70
C SER A 9 12.82 -32.04 -47.55
N ILE A 10 12.48 -32.52 -46.36
CA ILE A 10 12.43 -31.71 -45.14
C ILE A 10 13.86 -31.57 -44.60
N ARG A 11 14.48 -30.40 -44.79
CA ARG A 11 15.72 -30.05 -44.08
C ARG A 11 15.35 -29.60 -42.66
N PHE A 12 15.73 -30.38 -41.66
CA PHE A 12 15.75 -29.94 -40.26
C PHE A 12 16.81 -28.83 -40.11
N ARG A 13 16.38 -27.58 -39.94
CA ARG A 13 17.26 -26.53 -39.42
C ARG A 13 17.31 -26.68 -37.90
N SER A 14 18.46 -27.09 -37.39
CA SER A 14 18.78 -27.02 -35.96
C SER A 14 18.74 -25.56 -35.51
N ILE A 15 17.70 -25.20 -34.75
CA ILE A 15 17.64 -23.93 -34.02
C ILE A 15 18.39 -24.16 -32.71
N ARG A 16 19.69 -23.88 -32.72
CA ARG A 16 20.46 -23.72 -31.49
C ARG A 16 20.13 -22.34 -30.93
N GLU A 17 19.09 -22.27 -30.09
CA GLU A 17 18.81 -21.10 -29.26
C GLU A 17 20.03 -20.84 -28.37
N LYS A 18 20.83 -19.84 -28.75
CA LYS A 18 21.78 -19.22 -27.83
C LYS A 18 20.95 -18.56 -26.73
N ARG A 19 20.99 -19.14 -25.52
CA ARG A 19 20.62 -18.41 -24.30
C ARG A 19 21.48 -17.15 -24.24
N ALA A 20 20.88 -16.02 -24.59
CA ALA A 20 21.38 -14.74 -24.16
C ALA A 20 21.28 -14.74 -22.62
N VAL A 21 22.42 -14.93 -21.97
CA VAL A 21 22.60 -14.52 -20.59
C VAL A 21 22.37 -13.02 -20.60
N ASP A 22 21.24 -12.60 -20.06
CA ASP A 22 20.93 -11.20 -19.78
C ASP A 22 22.03 -10.68 -18.85
N ARG A 23 22.99 -9.96 -19.43
CA ARG A 23 23.98 -9.20 -18.67
C ARG A 23 23.23 -7.99 -18.12
N GLN A 24 22.67 -8.15 -16.92
CA GLN A 24 22.13 -7.05 -16.13
C GLN A 24 23.20 -5.96 -16.03
N ALA A 25 22.93 -4.78 -16.60
CA ALA A 25 23.82 -3.64 -16.53
C ALA A 25 24.05 -3.24 -15.06
N PRO A 26 25.31 -3.04 -14.62
CA PRO A 26 25.60 -2.62 -13.25
C PRO A 26 25.05 -1.21 -13.05
N GLY A 27 24.05 -1.06 -12.18
CA GLY A 27 23.44 0.22 -11.84
C GLY A 27 21.94 0.36 -12.12
N SER A 28 21.31 -0.59 -12.82
CA SER A 28 19.85 -0.62 -12.93
C SER A 28 19.24 -1.24 -11.67
N PRO A 29 18.43 -0.52 -10.88
CA PRO A 29 17.77 -1.08 -9.70
C PRO A 29 16.97 -2.32 -10.12
N ALA A 30 17.04 -3.38 -9.31
CA ALA A 30 16.29 -4.59 -9.59
C ALA A 30 14.80 -4.24 -9.83
N PRO A 31 14.05 -4.98 -10.67
CA PRO A 31 12.66 -4.64 -10.98
C PRO A 31 11.77 -4.44 -9.74
N ARG A 32 12.10 -5.07 -8.62
CA ARG A 32 11.44 -4.87 -7.32
C ARG A 32 11.69 -3.49 -6.71
N GLU A 33 12.88 -2.95 -6.89
CA GLU A 33 13.33 -1.68 -6.34
C GLU A 33 12.87 -0.50 -7.19
N LEU A 34 12.84 -0.69 -8.51
CA LEU A 34 12.14 0.21 -9.42
C LEU A 34 10.63 0.23 -9.10
N ARG A 35 10.01 -0.95 -8.87
CA ARG A 35 8.61 -1.03 -8.40
C ARG A 35 8.40 -0.40 -7.02
N ARG A 36 9.38 -0.48 -6.10
CA ARG A 36 9.35 0.20 -4.80
C ARG A 36 9.34 1.71 -4.94
N ARG A 37 10.08 2.26 -5.91
CA ARG A 37 10.12 3.70 -6.17
C ARG A 37 8.86 4.21 -6.86
N LEU A 38 8.26 3.40 -7.73
CA LEU A 38 7.09 3.77 -8.53
C LEU A 38 5.76 3.68 -7.76
N LEU A 39 5.62 2.71 -6.84
CA LEU A 39 4.49 2.65 -5.93
C LEU A 39 4.88 3.45 -4.68
N GLY A 40 4.28 4.62 -4.48
CA GLY A 40 4.48 5.40 -3.26
C GLY A 40 4.28 4.57 -1.99
N PRO A 41 4.73 5.07 -0.81
CA PRO A 41 4.62 4.34 0.46
C PRO A 41 3.18 3.92 0.77
N ASN A 42 2.20 4.59 0.16
CA ASN A 42 0.79 4.30 0.18
C ASN A 42 0.27 4.01 -1.23
N ALA A 43 -0.41 2.88 -1.44
CA ALA A 43 -1.05 2.55 -2.72
C ALA A 43 -2.31 1.67 -2.53
N PRO A 44 -3.30 1.77 -3.43
CA PRO A 44 -4.39 0.79 -3.51
C PRO A 44 -3.85 -0.64 -3.67
N LEU A 45 -4.61 -1.62 -3.20
CA LEU A 45 -4.29 -3.02 -3.42
C LEU A 45 -4.49 -3.37 -4.90
N ARG A 46 -3.43 -3.82 -5.58
CA ARG A 46 -3.51 -4.14 -7.03
C ARG A 46 -4.51 -5.24 -7.36
N CYS A 47 -4.77 -6.16 -6.42
CA CYS A 47 -5.79 -7.20 -6.60
C CYS A 47 -7.21 -6.64 -6.64
N LEU A 48 -7.42 -5.42 -6.18
CA LEU A 48 -8.70 -4.71 -6.22
C LEU A 48 -8.76 -3.69 -7.37
N ALA A 49 -7.75 -3.64 -8.26
CA ALA A 49 -7.72 -2.65 -9.32
C ALA A 49 -8.93 -2.81 -10.26
N GLY A 50 -9.68 -1.72 -10.46
CA GLY A 50 -10.91 -1.71 -11.25
C GLY A 50 -12.18 -2.08 -10.46
N ASP A 51 -12.04 -2.43 -9.19
CA ASP A 51 -13.15 -2.71 -8.28
C ASP A 51 -13.47 -1.49 -7.40
N SER A 52 -14.72 -1.38 -6.93
CA SER A 52 -15.14 -0.30 -6.02
C SER A 52 -14.37 -0.34 -4.70
N LEU A 53 -13.91 -1.51 -4.26
CA LEU A 53 -13.10 -1.70 -3.06
C LEU A 53 -11.69 -1.10 -3.16
N ALA A 54 -11.21 -0.76 -4.36
CA ALA A 54 -9.88 -0.16 -4.55
C ALA A 54 -9.68 1.13 -3.73
N ALA A 55 -10.74 1.93 -3.58
CA ALA A 55 -10.72 3.17 -2.82
C ALA A 55 -10.74 2.93 -1.29
N HIS A 56 -11.26 1.80 -0.85
CA HIS A 56 -11.46 1.47 0.56
C HIS A 56 -10.24 0.82 1.20
N PHE A 57 -9.39 0.14 0.42
CA PHE A 57 -8.23 -0.56 0.96
C PHE A 57 -6.91 -0.08 0.36
N HIS A 58 -6.04 0.36 1.26
CA HIS A 58 -4.73 0.86 0.94
C HIS A 58 -3.67 0.07 1.72
N LYS A 59 -2.50 -0.13 1.11
CA LYS A 59 -1.34 -0.63 1.85
C LYS A 59 -0.38 0.50 2.16
N TRP A 60 0.18 0.47 3.36
CA TRP A 60 1.38 1.22 3.70
C TRP A 60 2.57 0.30 3.92
N ARG A 61 3.77 0.84 3.71
CA ARG A 61 5.02 0.19 4.15
C ARG A 61 5.63 0.95 5.31
N GLY A 62 6.01 0.23 6.36
CA GLY A 62 6.85 0.77 7.42
C GLY A 62 8.33 0.72 7.07
N ALA A 63 9.18 1.23 7.96
CA ALA A 63 10.63 1.33 7.77
C ALA A 63 11.31 -0.04 7.63
N SER A 64 10.77 -1.07 8.29
CA SER A 64 11.18 -2.48 8.18
C SER A 64 10.93 -3.08 6.80
N GLY A 65 10.12 -2.42 5.97
CA GLY A 65 9.65 -2.91 4.68
C GLY A 65 8.42 -3.81 4.75
N GLN A 66 7.91 -4.09 5.96
CA GLN A 66 6.63 -4.78 6.16
C GLN A 66 5.48 -4.00 5.51
N CYS A 67 4.47 -4.74 5.05
CA CYS A 67 3.28 -4.17 4.42
C CYS A 67 2.07 -4.32 5.34
N TYR A 68 1.42 -3.21 5.64
CA TYR A 68 0.23 -3.15 6.46
C TYR A 68 -0.94 -2.72 5.59
N ILE A 69 -2.08 -3.41 5.73
CA ILE A 69 -3.32 -3.09 5.01
C ILE A 69 -4.19 -2.21 5.91
N PHE A 70 -4.76 -1.17 5.34
CA PHE A 70 -5.59 -0.18 6.00
C PHE A 70 -6.90 -0.01 5.26
N SER A 71 -7.98 0.08 6.02
CA SER A 71 -9.26 0.61 5.55
C SER A 71 -9.21 2.14 5.53
N VAL A 72 -9.78 2.76 4.50
CA VAL A 72 -9.77 4.22 4.32
C VAL A 72 -11.14 4.81 4.69
N PHE A 73 -11.12 5.80 5.57
CA PHE A 73 -12.28 6.56 6.00
C PHE A 73 -12.05 8.06 5.75
N PRO A 74 -13.05 8.82 5.28
CA PRO A 74 -12.92 10.26 5.13
C PRO A 74 -12.86 10.94 6.50
N VAL A 75 -12.14 12.07 6.58
CA VAL A 75 -12.26 12.99 7.71
C VAL A 75 -13.54 13.82 7.52
N LEU A 76 -14.37 13.87 8.56
CA LEU A 76 -15.65 14.58 8.56
C LEU A 76 -15.55 15.80 9.47
N ALA A 77 -15.41 17.00 8.90
CA ALA A 77 -15.07 18.22 9.62
C ALA A 77 -16.07 18.63 10.73
N ASN A 78 -17.33 18.19 10.61
CA ASN A 78 -18.40 18.52 11.56
C ASN A 78 -18.61 17.43 12.63
N GLU A 79 -17.81 16.37 12.61
CA GLU A 79 -17.92 15.26 13.56
C GLU A 79 -16.84 15.31 14.65
N VAL A 80 -17.17 14.74 15.80
CA VAL A 80 -16.25 14.57 16.91
C VAL A 80 -15.02 13.80 16.43
N LEU A 81 -13.83 14.28 16.79
CA LEU A 81 -12.54 13.74 16.34
C LEU A 81 -12.42 13.61 14.81
N GLY A 82 -13.19 14.39 14.04
CA GLY A 82 -13.16 14.37 12.59
C GLY A 82 -13.71 13.07 11.98
N GLY A 83 -14.68 12.42 12.65
CA GLY A 83 -15.27 11.15 12.18
C GLY A 83 -14.30 9.97 12.31
N LEU A 84 -13.39 10.02 13.29
CA LEU A 84 -12.46 8.93 13.57
C LEU A 84 -13.23 7.66 13.96
N PRO A 85 -13.08 6.54 13.24
CA PRO A 85 -13.88 5.34 13.51
C PRO A 85 -13.62 4.73 14.90
N GLU A 86 -14.69 4.23 15.53
CA GLU A 86 -14.69 3.63 16.87
C GLU A 86 -14.19 2.17 16.89
N PHE A 87 -13.00 1.94 16.35
CA PHE A 87 -12.35 0.62 16.44
C PHE A 87 -11.39 0.60 17.63
N ASP A 88 -11.73 -0.17 18.65
CA ASP A 88 -10.78 -0.49 19.72
C ASP A 88 -9.69 -1.45 19.23
N GLY A 89 -8.48 -1.27 19.76
CA GLY A 89 -7.33 -2.11 19.42
C GLY A 89 -6.92 -2.00 17.94
N ALA A 90 -6.89 -0.78 17.41
CA ALA A 90 -6.49 -0.50 16.03
C ALA A 90 -5.40 0.57 15.94
N VAL A 91 -4.76 0.68 14.77
CA VAL A 91 -3.79 1.76 14.49
C VAL A 91 -4.32 2.63 13.37
N ALA A 92 -4.38 3.95 13.57
CA ALA A 92 -4.76 4.89 12.54
C ALA A 92 -3.55 5.66 12.01
N VAL A 93 -3.48 5.82 10.70
CA VAL A 93 -2.59 6.78 10.05
C VAL A 93 -3.43 7.96 9.60
N ALA A 94 -3.11 9.15 10.11
CA ALA A 94 -3.72 10.39 9.70
C ALA A 94 -3.08 10.84 8.39
N VAL A 95 -3.86 11.03 7.34
CA VAL A 95 -3.36 11.25 5.97
C VAL A 95 -3.86 12.58 5.44
N ALA A 96 -2.92 13.39 4.98
CA ALA A 96 -3.18 14.59 4.18
C ALA A 96 -2.78 14.34 2.72
N ARG A 97 -3.10 15.29 1.85
CA ARG A 97 -2.57 15.35 0.48
C ARG A 97 -1.56 16.49 0.37
N ASP A 98 -0.46 16.26 -0.31
CA ASP A 98 0.47 17.33 -0.68
C ASP A 98 -0.06 18.15 -1.87
N ALA A 99 0.70 19.18 -2.26
CA ALA A 99 0.34 20.05 -3.39
C ALA A 99 0.19 19.29 -4.73
N GLY A 100 0.81 18.11 -4.86
CA GLY A 100 0.68 17.23 -6.03
C GLY A 100 -0.49 16.24 -5.91
N GLY A 101 -1.32 16.35 -4.87
CA GLY A 101 -2.45 15.45 -4.60
C GLY A 101 -2.02 14.08 -4.06
N LYS A 102 -0.72 13.87 -3.79
CA LYS A 102 -0.20 12.61 -3.27
C LYS A 102 -0.41 12.54 -1.76
N ARG A 103 -0.82 11.36 -1.31
CA ARG A 103 -1.06 11.09 0.11
C ARG A 103 0.24 11.14 0.91
N ARG A 104 0.20 11.86 2.02
CA ARG A 104 1.29 12.05 2.97
C ARG A 104 0.78 11.70 4.37
N ARG A 105 1.55 10.87 5.07
CA ARG A 105 1.35 10.57 6.49
C ARG A 105 1.62 11.83 7.31
N VAL A 106 0.70 12.19 8.19
CA VAL A 106 0.81 13.30 9.14
C VAL A 106 1.10 12.78 10.53
N ALA A 107 0.35 11.77 10.98
CA ALA A 107 0.50 11.15 12.28
C ALA A 107 0.18 9.66 12.21
N VAL A 108 0.63 8.91 13.22
CA VAL A 108 0.21 7.53 13.49
C VAL A 108 -0.30 7.49 14.92
N LEU A 109 -1.47 6.91 15.12
CA LEU A 109 -2.25 6.99 16.35
C LEU A 109 -2.62 5.58 16.81
N ASP A 110 -2.52 5.33 18.11
CA ASP A 110 -3.12 4.15 18.76
C ASP A 110 -4.60 4.44 19.01
N LEU A 111 -5.49 3.64 18.41
CA LEU A 111 -6.93 3.75 18.64
C LEU A 111 -7.31 2.87 19.82
N ARG A 112 -7.73 3.55 20.90
CA ARG A 112 -8.26 2.92 22.11
C ARG A 112 -9.62 3.49 22.39
N TRP A 113 -10.62 2.62 22.43
CA TRP A 113 -12.01 2.98 22.68
C TRP A 113 -12.57 2.11 23.79
N LEU A 114 -13.25 2.72 24.74
CA LEU A 114 -13.96 2.04 25.81
C LEU A 114 -15.39 2.57 25.86
N GLU A 115 -16.37 1.70 25.58
CA GLU A 115 -17.79 2.04 25.65
C GLU A 115 -18.17 3.31 24.85
N GLY A 116 -17.61 3.45 23.63
CA GLY A 116 -17.85 4.60 22.74
C GLY A 116 -17.08 5.86 23.13
N GLN A 117 -16.24 5.82 24.16
CA GLN A 117 -15.36 6.92 24.56
C GLN A 117 -13.95 6.69 24.04
N PHE A 118 -13.37 7.71 23.40
CA PHE A 118 -11.99 7.66 22.97
C PHE A 118 -11.04 7.81 24.16
N CYS A 119 -10.20 6.79 24.39
CA CYS A 119 -9.18 6.74 25.45
C CYS A 119 -7.76 6.85 24.89
N GLY A 120 -7.62 7.20 23.61
CA GLY A 120 -6.34 7.50 22.99
C GLY A 120 -5.89 8.94 23.24
N ASP A 121 -4.89 9.38 22.49
CA ASP A 121 -4.36 10.74 22.57
C ASP A 121 -5.22 11.71 21.75
N ALA A 122 -6.21 12.33 22.40
CA ALA A 122 -7.12 13.28 21.77
C ALA A 122 -6.41 14.56 21.30
N GLU A 123 -5.31 14.95 21.97
CA GLU A 123 -4.53 16.13 21.58
C GLU A 123 -3.81 15.86 20.26
N ALA A 124 -3.20 14.67 20.10
CA ALA A 124 -2.57 14.24 18.86
C ALA A 124 -3.57 14.15 17.70
N VAL A 125 -4.79 13.66 17.95
CA VAL A 125 -5.87 13.68 16.94
C VAL A 125 -6.19 15.13 16.54
N GLY A 126 -6.38 16.02 17.51
CA GLY A 126 -6.64 17.43 17.26
C GLY A 126 -5.51 18.11 16.48
N ALA A 127 -4.25 17.79 16.79
CA ALA A 127 -3.08 18.31 16.08
C ALA A 127 -3.02 17.82 14.63
N ALA A 128 -3.36 16.54 14.39
CA ALA A 128 -3.46 15.98 13.05
C ALA A 128 -4.55 16.70 12.23
N LEU A 129 -5.73 16.91 12.82
CA LEU A 129 -6.84 17.64 12.20
C LEU A 129 -6.44 19.07 11.80
N ARG A 130 -5.80 19.82 12.71
CA ARG A 130 -5.28 21.17 12.42
C ARG A 130 -4.21 21.19 11.31
N SER A 131 -3.58 20.05 11.04
CA SER A 131 -2.58 19.90 9.98
C SER A 131 -3.18 19.57 8.59
N GLY A 132 -4.51 19.57 8.46
CA GLY A 132 -5.20 19.41 7.18
C GLY A 132 -5.32 17.96 6.69
N VAL A 133 -5.44 17.00 7.62
CA VAL A 133 -5.73 15.60 7.24
C VAL A 133 -7.12 15.49 6.62
N SER A 134 -7.25 14.62 5.63
CA SER A 134 -8.49 14.38 4.88
C SER A 134 -8.94 12.92 4.90
N GLU A 135 -8.07 12.00 5.31
CA GLU A 135 -8.37 10.57 5.38
C GLU A 135 -7.78 9.97 6.67
N TRP A 136 -8.55 9.07 7.28
CA TRP A 136 -8.08 8.12 8.29
C TRP A 136 -7.82 6.78 7.61
N HIS A 137 -6.58 6.31 7.66
CA HIS A 137 -6.24 4.95 7.23
C HIS A 137 -6.15 4.08 8.48
N VAL A 138 -7.05 3.12 8.67
CA VAL A 138 -7.14 2.31 9.91
C VAL A 138 -6.70 0.86 9.65
N HIS A 139 -5.72 0.40 10.43
CA HIS A 139 -5.22 -0.97 10.44
C HIS A 139 -5.84 -1.75 11.59
N LEU A 140 -6.61 -2.79 11.23
CA LEU A 140 -7.43 -3.58 12.15
C LEU A 140 -6.81 -4.94 12.53
N LEU A 141 -5.57 -5.22 12.09
CA LEU A 141 -4.95 -6.55 12.26
C LEU A 141 -3.96 -6.62 13.42
N ALA A 142 -3.79 -5.54 14.18
CA ALA A 142 -2.92 -5.48 15.36
C ALA A 142 -3.75 -5.48 16.65
N LYS A 143 -4.31 -6.64 17.03
CA LYS A 143 -5.30 -6.72 18.11
C LYS A 143 -4.73 -6.43 19.51
N ASP A 144 -3.53 -6.92 19.80
CA ASP A 144 -2.89 -6.71 21.10
C ASP A 144 -1.99 -5.47 21.12
N GLU A 145 -1.76 -4.92 22.32
CA GLU A 145 -0.98 -3.69 22.54
C GLU A 145 0.44 -3.79 21.98
N LYS A 146 1.10 -4.94 22.15
CA LYS A 146 2.47 -5.15 21.65
C LYS A 146 2.51 -5.09 20.13
N SER A 147 1.55 -5.72 19.46
CA SER A 147 1.41 -5.67 18.00
C SER A 147 1.14 -4.23 17.53
N ARG A 148 0.27 -3.48 18.19
CA ARG A 148 0.01 -2.06 17.83
C ARG A 148 1.23 -1.20 17.99
N HIS A 149 1.94 -1.33 19.11
CA HIS A 149 3.18 -0.62 19.35
C HIS A 149 4.23 -0.91 18.26
N ALA A 150 4.39 -2.18 17.87
CA ALA A 150 5.30 -2.56 16.79
C ALA A 150 4.92 -1.93 15.44
N VAL A 151 3.63 -1.88 15.10
CA VAL A 151 3.14 -1.19 13.88
C VAL A 151 3.41 0.31 13.96
N ILE A 152 3.11 0.95 15.08
CA ILE A 152 3.32 2.40 15.27
C ILE A 152 4.79 2.74 15.10
N VAL A 153 5.69 2.04 15.81
CA VAL A 153 7.14 2.26 15.70
C VAL A 153 7.63 2.10 14.26
N ASP A 154 7.21 1.04 13.58
CA ASP A 154 7.61 0.80 12.18
C ASP A 154 7.06 1.88 11.23
N MET A 155 5.92 2.46 11.57
CA MET A 155 5.23 3.49 10.80
C MET A 155 5.60 4.92 11.20
N THR A 156 6.42 5.14 12.24
CA THR A 156 6.91 6.48 12.61
C THR A 156 8.41 6.64 12.44
N SER A 157 9.13 5.54 12.22
CA SER A 157 10.56 5.53 11.90
C SER A 157 10.87 6.16 10.54
#